data_AF-A0A239H6M8-F1
#
_entry.id   AF-A0A239H6M8-F1
#
_cell.length_a   1.000
_cell.length_b   1.000
_cell.length_c   1.000
_cell.angle_alpha   90.00
_cell.angle_beta   90.00
_cell.angle_gamma   90.00
#
_symmetry.space_group_name_H-M   'P 1'
#
loop_
_entity.id
_entity.type
_entity.pdbx_description
1 polymer ?
#
loop_
_entity_poly.entity_id
_entity_poly.type
_entity_poly.pdbx_seq_one_letter_code
_entity_poly.pdbx_strand_id
1 'polypeptide(L)'
;MNFFLSNSILDLDMPNYVSGNSAWIEHVPFALSLIKIMRPRVIVELGTHYGDSYFAFCQSLKDCSIDCKAYAVDTWMGDEHAGHYGDDVYRQVLGVNERHYNHFSRLIRSTFDEAADGFPAGTIDLLHIDGLHSYEAVRHDFETWQHLLSDKSVVLFHDTNVRERGFGVWKLWEELKDQYPSFEFEHGHGLGVLAVGANVDQSVLEMFEWMRTRPLDVKKFYSFLGGRLSQTTSLQTHSQNLAQICEDRLQHIRNLQTSETTLIQRIEELDTKLKHNEWLLQEAVARTQELEAENQISQQRIREQDERLSEILNSTLWKATHLLRKYGR
;
A
#
# COMPACT_ATOMS: atom_id res chain seq x y z
N MET A 1 27.71 31.49 -22.66
CA MET A 1 28.52 30.43 -22.01
C MET A 1 28.43 30.42 -20.48
N ASN A 2 28.19 31.56 -19.80
CA ASN A 2 28.06 31.63 -18.33
C ASN A 2 26.62 31.55 -17.77
N PHE A 3 25.58 31.48 -18.60
CA PHE A 3 24.18 31.49 -18.11
C PHE A 3 23.72 30.12 -17.57
N PHE A 4 24.24 29.03 -18.12
CA PHE A 4 23.84 27.65 -17.74
C PHE A 4 24.59 27.07 -16.52
N LEU A 5 25.72 27.66 -16.12
CA LEU A 5 26.54 27.17 -15.00
C LEU A 5 26.41 28.02 -13.72
N SER A 6 25.59 29.08 -13.72
CA SER A 6 25.31 29.82 -12.49
C SER A 6 24.22 29.12 -11.68
N ASN A 7 24.61 28.33 -10.68
CA ASN A 7 23.85 27.78 -9.53
C ASN A 7 22.45 27.15 -9.74
N SER A 8 21.82 27.21 -10.91
CA SER A 8 20.41 26.86 -11.13
C SER A 8 20.19 25.40 -11.57
N ILE A 9 21.17 24.80 -12.24
CA ILE A 9 21.16 23.37 -12.64
C ILE A 9 21.83 22.48 -11.57
N LEU A 10 22.70 23.05 -10.73
CA LEU A 10 23.45 22.32 -9.70
C LEU A 10 22.76 22.28 -8.32
N ASP A 11 21.80 23.17 -8.06
CA ASP A 11 20.84 23.00 -6.96
C ASP A 11 19.82 21.94 -7.40
N LEU A 12 20.24 20.68 -7.22
CA LEU A 12 19.41 19.50 -7.42
C LEU A 12 18.43 19.43 -6.27
N ASP A 13 17.30 20.12 -6.44
CA ASP A 13 16.17 20.04 -5.54
C ASP A 13 15.74 18.58 -5.46
N MET A 14 15.81 18.02 -4.24
CA MET A 14 15.21 16.71 -4.00
C MET A 14 13.71 16.82 -4.23
N PRO A 15 13.07 15.83 -4.86
CA PRO A 15 11.63 15.86 -5.02
C PRO A 15 10.95 15.84 -3.64
N ASN A 16 9.97 16.72 -3.48
CA ASN A 16 9.12 16.78 -2.29
C ASN A 16 8.11 15.63 -2.25
N TYR A 17 7.86 14.99 -3.40
CA TYR A 17 6.97 13.86 -3.54
C TYR A 17 7.59 12.81 -4.47
N VAL A 18 7.62 11.57 -3.99
CA VAL A 18 7.88 10.37 -4.78
C VAL A 18 6.93 9.29 -4.26
N SER A 19 6.18 8.65 -5.16
CA SER A 19 5.23 7.61 -4.79
C SER A 19 5.91 6.30 -4.43
N GLY A 20 7.10 6.07 -4.98
CA GLY A 20 7.82 4.80 -4.93
C GLY A 20 7.29 3.75 -5.92
N ASN A 21 6.28 4.08 -6.72
CA ASN A 21 5.59 3.17 -7.64
C ASN A 21 5.50 3.75 -9.06
N SER A 22 6.52 4.49 -9.50
CA SER A 22 6.54 5.13 -10.82
C SER A 22 7.83 4.87 -11.57
N ALA A 23 7.68 4.51 -12.86
CA ALA A 23 8.78 4.41 -13.82
C ALA A 23 9.39 5.79 -14.15
N TRP A 24 8.67 6.87 -13.84
CA TRP A 24 9.07 8.24 -14.16
C TRP A 24 10.09 8.86 -13.20
N ILE A 25 10.36 8.21 -12.05
CA ILE A 25 11.23 8.74 -11.00
C ILE A 25 12.61 9.16 -11.56
N GLU A 26 13.13 8.43 -12.55
CA GLU A 26 14.45 8.74 -13.13
C GLU A 26 14.47 10.05 -13.93
N HIS A 27 13.32 10.52 -14.44
CA HIS A 27 13.21 11.75 -15.23
C HIS A 27 12.92 12.99 -14.40
N VAL A 28 12.61 12.84 -13.10
CA VAL A 28 12.31 13.96 -12.18
C VAL A 28 13.36 15.08 -12.22
N PRO A 29 14.68 14.81 -12.20
CA PRO A 29 15.67 15.89 -12.28
C PRO A 29 15.60 16.68 -13.59
N PHE A 30 15.27 16.03 -14.71
CA PHE A 30 15.07 16.72 -15.98
C PHE A 30 13.78 17.54 -15.98
N ALA A 31 12.68 16.99 -15.46
CA ALA A 31 11.42 17.70 -15.29
C ALA A 31 11.58 19.00 -14.49
N LEU A 32 12.31 18.94 -13.36
CA LEU A 32 12.62 20.11 -12.54
C LEU A 32 13.37 21.18 -13.36
N SER A 33 14.44 20.80 -14.06
CA SER A 33 15.24 21.71 -14.90
C SER A 33 14.46 22.30 -16.06
N LEU A 34 13.64 21.50 -16.74
CA LEU A 34 12.83 21.93 -17.88
C LEU A 34 11.91 23.08 -17.48
N ILE A 35 11.17 22.94 -16.39
CA ILE A 35 10.25 23.97 -15.90
C ILE A 35 10.98 25.27 -15.54
N LYS A 36 12.15 25.18 -14.90
CA LYS A 36 12.99 26.35 -14.57
C LYS A 36 13.37 27.17 -15.82
N ILE A 37 13.73 26.46 -16.89
CA ILE A 37 14.20 27.05 -18.16
C ILE A 37 13.02 27.58 -18.98
N MET A 38 11.94 26.82 -19.03
CA MET A 38 10.79 27.07 -19.90
C MET A 38 9.84 28.13 -19.33
N ARG A 39 9.65 28.17 -18.00
CA ARG A 39 8.71 29.08 -17.32
C ARG A 39 7.31 29.12 -18.00
N PRO A 40 6.64 27.97 -18.16
CA PRO A 40 5.37 27.88 -18.89
C PRO A 40 4.24 28.62 -18.18
N ARG A 41 3.24 29.07 -18.94
CA ARG A 41 1.99 29.66 -18.44
C ARG A 41 0.91 28.61 -18.17
N VAL A 42 0.90 27.54 -18.96
CA VAL A 42 -0.04 26.43 -18.83
C VAL A 42 0.69 25.10 -19.03
N ILE A 43 0.53 24.19 -18.08
CA ILE A 43 0.98 22.80 -18.17
C ILE A 43 -0.23 21.88 -18.14
N VAL A 44 -0.26 20.91 -19.03
CA VAL A 44 -1.22 19.80 -18.98
C VAL A 44 -0.46 18.48 -19.00
N GLU A 45 -0.84 17.57 -18.11
CA GLU A 45 -0.41 16.17 -18.15
C GLU A 45 -1.60 15.25 -18.42
N LEU A 46 -1.40 14.30 -19.32
CA LEU A 46 -2.33 13.23 -19.66
C LEU A 46 -1.75 11.91 -19.13
N GLY A 47 -2.45 11.27 -18.19
CA GLY A 47 -1.97 10.07 -17.52
C GLY A 47 -1.10 10.42 -16.31
N THR A 48 -1.74 10.80 -15.20
CA THR A 48 -1.05 11.28 -14.00
C THR A 48 -0.74 10.16 -13.02
N HIS A 49 -1.55 9.10 -12.97
CA HIS A 49 -1.36 7.98 -12.06
C HIS A 49 -1.12 8.44 -10.60
N TYR A 50 0.03 8.14 -9.99
CA TYR A 50 0.43 8.61 -8.64
C TYR A 50 1.00 10.04 -8.61
N GLY A 51 1.25 10.67 -9.76
CA GLY A 51 1.61 12.08 -9.87
C GLY A 51 3.09 12.41 -9.71
N ASP A 52 4.01 11.46 -9.81
CA ASP A 52 5.46 11.71 -9.69
C ASP A 52 5.98 12.75 -10.71
N SER A 53 5.58 12.61 -11.98
CA SER A 53 5.85 13.60 -13.05
C SER A 53 5.21 14.95 -12.76
N TYR A 54 3.90 14.93 -12.52
CA TYR A 54 3.09 16.12 -12.31
C TYR A 54 3.57 16.96 -11.13
N PHE A 55 3.86 16.32 -10.00
CA PHE A 55 4.30 17.01 -8.80
C PHE A 55 5.75 17.46 -8.89
N ALA A 56 6.59 16.83 -9.72
CA ALA A 56 7.89 17.41 -10.08
C ALA A 56 7.72 18.72 -10.85
N PHE A 57 6.79 18.79 -11.81
CA PHE A 57 6.48 20.06 -12.48
C PHE A 57 5.96 21.11 -11.50
N CYS A 58 4.97 20.75 -10.67
CA CYS A 58 4.37 21.65 -9.68
C CYS A 58 5.39 22.15 -8.64
N GLN A 59 6.30 21.28 -8.20
CA GLN A 59 7.39 21.66 -7.30
C GLN A 59 8.25 22.75 -7.95
N SER A 60 8.72 22.53 -9.17
CA SER A 60 9.58 23.49 -9.86
C SER A 60 8.86 24.84 -10.11
N LEU A 61 7.57 24.81 -10.45
CA LEU A 61 6.74 26.02 -10.56
C LEU A 61 6.73 26.82 -9.26
N LYS A 62 6.49 26.14 -8.13
CA LYS A 62 6.43 26.74 -6.81
C LYS A 62 7.79 27.29 -6.37
N ASP A 63 8.83 26.47 -6.44
CA ASP A 63 10.18 26.80 -5.96
C ASP A 63 10.77 27.98 -6.75
N CYS A 64 10.42 28.11 -8.04
CA CYS A 64 10.87 29.20 -8.90
C CYS A 64 9.87 30.36 -9.07
N SER A 65 8.78 30.35 -8.29
CA SER A 65 7.72 31.38 -8.33
C SER A 65 7.25 31.70 -9.76
N ILE A 66 6.97 30.66 -10.53
CA ILE A 66 6.49 30.77 -11.92
C ILE A 66 4.97 30.86 -11.87
N ASP A 67 4.40 31.96 -12.40
CA ASP A 67 2.96 32.09 -12.58
C ASP A 67 2.50 31.18 -13.73
N CYS A 68 1.85 30.07 -13.36
CA CYS A 68 1.45 29.01 -14.27
C CYS A 68 0.16 28.38 -13.77
N LYS A 69 -0.69 27.91 -14.68
CA LYS A 69 -1.81 27.01 -14.37
C LYS A 69 -1.43 25.58 -14.73
N ALA A 70 -1.55 24.66 -13.79
CA ALA A 70 -1.21 23.26 -14.00
C ALA A 70 -2.46 22.38 -13.93
N TYR A 71 -2.55 21.42 -14.84
CA TYR A 71 -3.68 20.48 -14.94
C TYR A 71 -3.18 19.06 -15.09
N ALA A 72 -3.62 18.17 -14.20
CA ALA A 72 -3.45 16.73 -14.32
C ALA A 72 -4.77 16.11 -14.77
N VAL A 73 -4.75 15.42 -15.91
CA VAL A 73 -5.92 14.77 -16.49
C VAL A 73 -5.71 13.25 -16.43
N ASP A 74 -6.62 12.57 -15.75
CA ASP A 74 -6.63 11.11 -15.66
C ASP A 74 -8.04 10.64 -15.27
N THR A 75 -8.38 9.40 -15.57
CA THR A 75 -9.59 8.77 -15.04
C THR A 75 -9.41 8.29 -13.60
N TRP A 76 -8.15 7.97 -13.22
CA TRP A 76 -7.75 7.21 -12.04
C TRP A 76 -8.52 5.90 -11.89
N MET A 77 -8.83 5.23 -13.00
CA MET A 77 -9.42 3.89 -13.04
C MET A 77 -8.42 2.80 -13.49
N GLY A 78 -7.22 3.23 -13.92
CA GLY A 78 -6.22 2.36 -14.53
C GLY A 78 -6.58 1.92 -15.95
N ASP A 79 -5.65 1.24 -16.61
CA ASP A 79 -5.77 0.77 -17.99
C ASP A 79 -5.01 -0.56 -18.20
N GLU A 80 -4.91 -1.03 -19.45
CA GLU A 80 -4.26 -2.29 -19.80
C GLU A 80 -2.74 -2.30 -19.48
N HIS A 81 -2.06 -1.16 -19.58
CA HIS A 81 -0.61 -1.04 -19.38
C HIS A 81 -0.24 -0.67 -17.93
N ALA A 82 -1.04 0.19 -17.28
CA ALA A 82 -0.87 0.59 -15.89
C ALA A 82 -1.49 -0.40 -14.88
N GLY A 83 -2.43 -1.24 -15.33
CA GLY A 83 -3.27 -2.09 -14.48
C GLY A 83 -4.41 -1.31 -13.82
N HIS A 84 -5.46 -2.01 -13.38
CA HIS A 84 -6.57 -1.40 -12.65
C HIS A 84 -6.23 -1.21 -11.17
N TYR A 85 -6.47 0.00 -10.66
CA TYR A 85 -6.27 0.35 -9.26
C TYR A 85 -7.53 1.02 -8.68
N GLY A 86 -7.60 1.05 -7.34
CA GLY A 86 -8.73 1.62 -6.63
C GLY A 86 -8.68 3.15 -6.55
N ASP A 87 -9.76 3.70 -6.00
CA ASP A 87 -9.90 5.14 -5.74
C ASP A 87 -8.89 5.68 -4.71
N ASP A 88 -8.13 4.81 -4.05
CA ASP A 88 -7.03 5.15 -3.15
C ASP A 88 -5.92 5.94 -3.83
N VAL A 89 -5.59 5.61 -5.09
CA VAL A 89 -4.60 6.37 -5.87
C VAL A 89 -5.06 7.82 -6.06
N TYR A 90 -6.29 8.01 -6.54
CA TYR A 90 -6.87 9.35 -6.70
C TYR A 90 -6.87 10.14 -5.38
N ARG A 91 -7.30 9.52 -4.27
CA ARG A 91 -7.31 10.19 -2.96
C ARG A 91 -5.92 10.60 -2.49
N GLN A 92 -4.91 9.77 -2.76
CA GLN A 92 -3.52 10.11 -2.43
C GLN A 92 -3.05 11.33 -3.22
N VAL A 93 -3.25 11.34 -4.54
CA VAL A 93 -2.88 12.46 -5.42
C VAL A 93 -3.65 13.73 -5.04
N LEU A 94 -4.96 13.62 -4.79
CA LEU A 94 -5.78 14.72 -4.33
C LEU A 94 -5.25 15.32 -3.02
N GLY A 95 -4.92 14.47 -2.04
CA GLY A 95 -4.38 14.92 -0.76
C GLY A 95 -3.03 15.67 -0.89
N VAL A 96 -2.15 15.22 -1.79
CA VAL A 96 -0.88 15.92 -2.09
C VAL A 96 -1.16 17.26 -2.77
N ASN A 97 -2.01 17.27 -3.79
CA ASN A 97 -2.36 18.47 -4.53
C ASN A 97 -3.00 19.53 -3.61
N GLU A 98 -3.99 19.15 -2.81
CA GLU A 98 -4.69 20.04 -1.88
C GLU A 98 -3.76 20.65 -0.83
N ARG A 99 -2.80 19.85 -0.33
CA ARG A 99 -1.86 20.28 0.69
C ARG A 99 -0.78 21.23 0.16
N HIS A 100 -0.32 21.04 -1.08
CA HIS A 100 0.91 21.68 -1.55
C HIS A 100 0.75 22.64 -2.73
N TYR A 101 -0.23 22.41 -3.62
CA TYR A 101 -0.28 23.02 -4.95
C TYR A 101 -1.66 23.55 -5.37
N ASN A 102 -2.66 23.50 -4.49
CA ASN A 102 -4.07 23.83 -4.78
C ASN A 102 -4.35 25.25 -5.30
N HIS A 103 -3.41 26.18 -5.19
CA HIS A 103 -3.60 27.57 -5.60
C HIS A 103 -3.42 27.75 -7.11
N PHE A 104 -2.68 26.88 -7.79
CA PHE A 104 -2.49 26.90 -9.24
C PHE A 104 -2.74 25.57 -9.96
N SER A 105 -2.80 24.46 -9.22
CA SER A 105 -2.95 23.12 -9.77
C SER A 105 -4.38 22.58 -9.65
N ARG A 106 -4.88 21.91 -10.69
CA ARG A 106 -6.20 21.26 -10.72
C ARG A 106 -6.07 19.82 -11.21
N LEU A 107 -6.78 18.91 -10.54
CA LEU A 107 -6.95 17.52 -10.98
C LEU A 107 -8.28 17.40 -11.72
N ILE A 108 -8.26 16.92 -12.96
CA ILE A 108 -9.42 16.75 -13.82
C ILE A 108 -9.67 15.24 -13.98
N ARG A 109 -10.74 14.75 -13.36
CA ARG A 109 -11.11 13.33 -13.41
C ARG A 109 -12.02 13.06 -14.60
N SER A 110 -11.43 12.80 -15.77
CA SER A 110 -12.14 12.55 -17.03
C SER A 110 -11.25 11.77 -18.00
N THR A 111 -11.77 11.41 -19.17
CA THR A 111 -10.91 11.01 -20.29
C THR A 111 -10.16 12.23 -20.85
N PHE A 112 -9.11 11.98 -21.65
CA PHE A 112 -8.35 13.06 -22.28
C PHE A 112 -9.19 13.81 -23.33
N ASP A 113 -10.02 13.09 -24.09
CA ASP A 113 -10.94 13.67 -25.07
C ASP A 113 -11.94 14.63 -24.42
N GLU A 114 -12.58 14.21 -23.32
CA GLU A 114 -13.52 15.06 -22.58
C GLU A 114 -12.84 16.28 -21.96
N ALA A 115 -11.60 16.14 -21.50
CA ALA A 115 -10.86 17.25 -20.92
C ALA A 115 -10.47 18.29 -21.97
N ALA A 116 -10.14 17.86 -23.20
CA ALA A 116 -9.67 18.73 -24.27
C ALA A 116 -10.66 19.88 -24.56
N ASP A 117 -11.97 19.61 -24.50
CA ASP A 117 -13.04 20.60 -24.69
C ASP A 117 -12.99 21.78 -23.70
N GLY A 118 -12.36 21.58 -22.54
CA GLY A 118 -12.20 22.59 -21.50
C GLY A 118 -11.05 23.57 -21.71
N PHE A 119 -10.17 23.31 -22.69
CA PHE A 119 -8.96 24.10 -22.92
C PHE A 119 -9.12 25.05 -24.11
N PRO A 120 -8.71 26.33 -23.98
CA PRO A 120 -8.70 27.23 -25.13
C PRO A 120 -7.59 26.84 -26.12
N ALA A 121 -7.88 26.95 -27.42
CA ALA A 121 -6.90 26.72 -28.47
C ALA A 121 -5.66 27.62 -28.33
N GLY A 122 -4.48 27.07 -28.61
CA GLY A 122 -3.24 27.83 -28.61
C GLY A 122 -2.71 28.28 -27.24
N THR A 123 -3.07 27.60 -26.14
CA THR A 123 -2.73 28.05 -24.78
C THR A 123 -1.76 27.17 -24.01
N ILE A 124 -1.63 25.89 -24.37
CA ILE A 124 -0.83 24.93 -23.60
C ILE A 124 0.64 25.09 -23.98
N ASP A 125 1.45 25.49 -23.01
CA ASP A 125 2.89 25.65 -23.22
C ASP A 125 3.62 24.31 -23.02
N LEU A 126 3.25 23.50 -22.02
CA LEU A 126 3.82 22.16 -21.84
C LEU A 126 2.70 21.13 -21.86
N LEU A 127 2.83 20.13 -22.73
CA LEU A 127 1.98 18.93 -22.73
C LEU A 127 2.85 17.71 -22.39
N HIS A 128 2.47 16.95 -21.37
CA HIS A 128 3.07 15.65 -21.07
C HIS A 128 2.07 14.55 -21.38
N ILE A 129 2.46 13.58 -22.20
CA ILE A 129 1.63 12.44 -22.60
C ILE A 129 2.26 11.16 -22.04
N ASP A 130 1.58 10.57 -21.06
CA ASP A 130 1.94 9.30 -20.39
C ASP A 130 0.66 8.49 -20.09
N GLY A 131 -0.24 8.44 -21.07
CA GLY A 131 -1.49 7.68 -21.04
C GLY A 131 -1.34 6.23 -21.51
N LEU A 132 -2.31 5.71 -22.27
CA LEU A 132 -2.24 4.35 -22.80
C LEU A 132 -1.12 4.23 -23.85
N HIS A 133 -0.26 3.22 -23.71
CA HIS A 133 1.01 3.19 -24.44
C HIS A 133 0.97 2.52 -25.81
N SER A 134 -0.22 2.21 -26.35
CA SER A 134 -0.37 1.74 -27.74
C SER A 134 -0.04 2.87 -28.74
N TYR A 135 0.36 2.52 -29.97
CA TYR A 135 0.68 3.52 -31.00
C TYR A 135 -0.56 4.35 -31.36
N GLU A 136 -1.70 3.69 -31.48
CA GLU A 136 -2.97 4.30 -31.86
C GLU A 136 -3.45 5.29 -30.80
N ALA A 137 -3.34 4.93 -29.51
CA ALA A 137 -3.75 5.80 -28.41
C ALA A 137 -2.86 7.05 -28.27
N VAL A 138 -1.54 6.88 -28.17
CA VAL A 138 -0.62 8.02 -28.02
C VAL A 138 -0.66 8.97 -29.23
N ARG A 139 -0.89 8.42 -30.43
CA ARG A 139 -1.09 9.23 -31.64
C ARG A 139 -2.40 10.01 -31.58
N HIS A 140 -3.50 9.35 -31.21
CA HIS A 140 -4.80 10.01 -31.03
C HIS A 140 -4.73 11.12 -29.99
N ASP A 141 -4.06 10.90 -28.86
CA ASP A 141 -3.86 11.90 -27.82
C ASP A 141 -3.06 13.09 -28.35
N PHE A 142 -1.94 12.85 -29.04
CA PHE A 142 -1.15 13.92 -29.62
C PHE A 142 -1.93 14.74 -30.66
N GLU A 143 -2.61 14.08 -31.61
CA GLU A 143 -3.39 14.73 -32.66
C GLU A 143 -4.58 15.53 -32.09
N THR A 144 -5.28 14.97 -31.09
CA THR A 144 -6.39 15.64 -30.40
C THR A 144 -5.94 16.91 -29.70
N TRP A 145 -4.82 16.86 -28.99
CA TRP A 145 -4.32 17.99 -28.20
C TRP A 145 -3.49 19.00 -29.01
N GLN A 146 -3.08 18.66 -30.24
CA GLN A 146 -2.18 19.49 -31.04
C GLN A 146 -2.67 20.92 -31.25
N HIS A 147 -3.97 21.11 -31.50
CA HIS A 147 -4.56 22.43 -31.74
C HIS A 147 -4.67 23.31 -30.47
N LEU A 148 -4.50 22.72 -29.29
CA LEU A 148 -4.51 23.39 -27.99
C LEU A 148 -3.12 23.90 -27.59
N LEU A 149 -2.08 23.39 -28.25
CA LEU A 149 -0.68 23.79 -28.03
C LEU A 149 -0.43 25.23 -28.45
N SER A 150 0.26 25.98 -27.61
CA SER A 150 0.67 27.34 -27.91
C SER A 150 1.79 27.39 -28.95
N ASP A 151 2.07 28.58 -29.47
CA ASP A 151 3.21 28.79 -30.36
C ASP A 151 4.56 28.61 -29.66
N LYS A 152 4.60 28.41 -28.33
CA LYS A 152 5.81 28.16 -27.54
C LYS A 152 5.94 26.71 -27.08
N SER A 153 5.06 25.84 -27.54
CA SER A 153 4.81 24.57 -26.87
C SER A 153 5.99 23.59 -26.92
N VAL A 154 6.21 22.90 -25.80
CA VAL A 154 7.03 21.70 -25.69
C VAL A 154 6.11 20.52 -25.38
N VAL A 155 6.36 19.36 -25.99
CA VAL A 155 5.62 18.12 -25.76
C VAL A 155 6.57 17.04 -25.25
N LEU A 156 6.16 16.34 -24.20
CA LEU A 156 6.88 15.22 -23.60
C LEU A 156 6.13 13.91 -23.86
N PHE A 157 6.87 12.86 -24.21
CA PHE A 157 6.37 11.50 -24.37
C PHE A 157 7.17 10.56 -23.48
N HIS A 158 6.51 9.82 -22.61
CA HIS A 158 7.15 8.75 -21.85
C HIS A 158 7.15 7.42 -22.62
N ASP A 159 7.93 6.44 -22.15
CA ASP A 159 8.03 5.09 -22.69
C ASP A 159 8.53 5.00 -24.15
N THR A 160 9.28 6.01 -24.62
CA THR A 160 9.83 6.03 -25.99
C THR A 160 10.87 4.92 -26.25
N ASN A 161 11.39 4.27 -25.20
CA ASN A 161 12.36 3.19 -25.28
C ASN A 161 11.77 1.80 -24.95
N VAL A 162 10.45 1.67 -24.78
CA VAL A 162 9.78 0.36 -24.58
C VAL A 162 9.39 -0.26 -25.93
N ARG A 163 9.61 -1.57 -26.11
CA ARG A 163 9.35 -2.30 -27.38
C ARG A 163 8.52 -3.57 -27.22
N GLU A 164 8.11 -3.90 -26.01
CA GLU A 164 7.38 -5.10 -25.65
C GLU A 164 5.91 -4.82 -25.33
N ARG A 165 5.10 -5.85 -25.04
CA ARG A 165 3.73 -5.73 -24.49
C ARG A 165 2.77 -4.80 -25.27
N GLY A 166 2.97 -4.69 -26.58
CA GLY A 166 2.13 -3.85 -27.45
C GLY A 166 2.44 -2.35 -27.37
N PHE A 167 3.50 -1.93 -26.68
CA PHE A 167 3.91 -0.53 -26.62
C PHE A 167 4.26 0.00 -28.01
N GLY A 168 3.72 1.17 -28.33
CA GLY A 168 3.81 1.83 -29.62
C GLY A 168 4.29 3.29 -29.58
N VAL A 169 4.51 3.86 -28.39
CA VAL A 169 5.00 5.25 -28.23
C VAL A 169 6.27 5.51 -29.03
N TRP A 170 7.19 4.55 -29.04
CA TRP A 170 8.42 4.62 -29.82
C TRP A 170 8.21 4.76 -31.33
N LYS A 171 7.13 4.20 -31.89
CA LYS A 171 6.85 4.31 -33.32
C LYS A 171 6.45 5.74 -33.67
N LEU A 172 5.57 6.33 -32.85
CA LEU A 172 5.19 7.73 -33.00
C LEU A 172 6.41 8.64 -32.78
N TRP A 173 7.25 8.35 -31.79
CA TRP A 173 8.49 9.09 -31.56
C TRP A 173 9.40 9.10 -32.79
N GLU A 174 9.64 7.95 -33.44
CA GLU A 174 10.43 7.88 -34.67
C GLU A 174 9.84 8.72 -35.81
N GLU A 175 8.52 8.85 -35.90
CA GLU A 175 7.85 9.70 -36.90
C GLU A 175 8.02 11.19 -36.60
N LEU A 176 7.95 11.59 -35.32
CA LEU A 176 7.91 12.99 -34.90
C LEU A 176 9.30 13.61 -34.69
N LYS A 177 10.30 12.83 -34.27
CA LYS A 177 11.61 13.35 -33.85
C LYS A 177 12.37 14.10 -34.95
N ASP A 178 12.11 13.79 -36.22
CA ASP A 178 12.72 14.44 -37.38
C ASP A 178 11.89 15.64 -37.90
N GLN A 179 10.65 15.80 -37.43
CA GLN A 179 9.75 16.89 -37.80
C GLN A 179 9.92 18.13 -36.92
N TYR A 180 10.39 17.94 -35.68
CA TYR A 180 10.54 18.99 -34.69
C TYR A 180 11.95 18.94 -34.07
N PRO A 181 12.49 20.06 -33.56
CA PRO A 181 13.66 19.99 -32.68
C PRO A 181 13.35 19.05 -31.51
N SER A 182 14.17 18.00 -31.38
CA SER A 182 13.90 16.87 -30.51
C SER A 182 15.13 16.47 -29.67
N PHE A 183 14.87 15.85 -28.53
CA PHE A 183 15.87 15.16 -27.73
C PHE A 183 15.22 13.95 -27.04
N GLU A 184 15.92 12.82 -26.98
CA GLU A 184 15.44 11.60 -26.34
C GLU A 184 16.40 11.14 -25.26
N PHE A 185 15.88 10.77 -24.09
CA PHE A 185 16.58 9.99 -23.08
C PHE A 185 16.20 8.51 -23.20
N GLU A 186 17.15 7.59 -23.12
CA GLU A 186 16.88 6.15 -23.22
C GLU A 186 16.68 5.43 -21.86
N HIS A 187 17.07 6.08 -20.76
CA HIS A 187 16.92 5.54 -19.40
C HIS A 187 15.48 5.74 -18.88
N GLY A 188 15.13 5.13 -17.75
CA GLY A 188 13.77 5.22 -17.18
C GLY A 188 12.68 4.94 -18.21
N HIS A 189 12.78 3.86 -18.98
CA HIS A 189 11.87 3.47 -20.07
C HIS A 189 11.78 4.41 -21.29
N GLY A 190 12.48 5.55 -21.24
CA GLY A 190 12.63 6.49 -22.33
C GLY A 190 11.76 7.74 -22.16
N LEU A 191 12.33 8.89 -22.50
CA LEU A 191 11.63 10.17 -22.49
C LEU A 191 11.99 10.98 -23.73
N GLY A 192 10.99 11.20 -24.58
CA GLY A 192 11.07 12.05 -25.75
C GLY A 192 10.61 13.49 -25.45
N VAL A 193 11.40 14.47 -25.91
CA VAL A 193 11.14 15.90 -25.72
C VAL A 193 11.08 16.57 -27.10
N LEU A 194 9.95 17.17 -27.47
CA LEU A 194 9.75 17.89 -28.73
C LEU A 194 9.47 19.37 -28.49
N ALA A 195 10.17 20.26 -29.20
CA ALA A 195 9.81 21.66 -29.30
C ALA A 195 8.86 21.87 -30.49
N VAL A 196 7.55 21.79 -30.25
CA VAL A 196 6.50 21.78 -31.30
C VAL A 196 6.09 23.19 -31.73
N GLY A 197 6.22 24.17 -30.84
CA GLY A 197 5.79 25.55 -31.10
C GLY A 197 6.65 26.24 -32.17
N ALA A 198 6.01 27.08 -33.00
CA ALA A 198 6.71 27.85 -34.03
C ALA A 198 7.64 28.95 -33.46
N ASN A 199 7.37 29.42 -32.25
CA ASN A 199 8.03 30.53 -31.55
C ASN A 199 8.49 30.12 -30.15
N VAL A 200 9.03 28.90 -30.00
CA VAL A 200 9.58 28.41 -28.73
C VAL A 200 10.61 29.39 -28.16
N ASP A 201 10.54 29.62 -26.85
CA ASP A 201 11.38 30.60 -26.18
C ASP A 201 12.88 30.29 -26.37
N GLN A 202 13.67 31.36 -26.54
CA GLN A 202 15.10 31.26 -26.83
C GLN A 202 15.87 30.44 -25.79
N SER A 203 15.49 30.50 -24.50
CA SER A 203 16.09 29.70 -23.43
C SER A 203 15.91 28.20 -23.64
N VAL A 204 14.74 27.78 -24.15
CA VAL A 204 14.44 26.40 -24.48
C VAL A 204 15.23 25.97 -25.72
N LEU A 205 15.27 26.80 -26.76
CA LEU A 205 16.06 26.49 -27.96
C LEU A 205 17.56 26.34 -27.64
N GLU A 206 18.10 27.19 -26.77
CA GLU A 206 19.48 27.07 -26.27
C GLU A 206 19.71 25.80 -25.46
N MET A 207 18.73 25.39 -24.65
CA MET A 207 18.76 24.10 -23.96
C MET A 207 18.82 22.94 -24.96
N PHE A 208 17.97 22.92 -26.00
CA PHE A 208 18.00 21.89 -27.04
C PHE A 208 19.33 21.85 -27.79
N GLU A 209 19.90 23.00 -28.18
CA GLU A 209 21.22 23.06 -28.81
C GLU A 209 22.31 22.53 -27.87
N TRP A 210 22.26 22.89 -26.59
CA TRP A 210 23.20 22.36 -25.59
C TRP A 210 23.09 20.84 -25.44
N MET A 211 21.87 20.30 -25.39
CA MET A 211 21.63 18.86 -25.32
C MET A 211 22.11 18.14 -26.59
N ARG A 212 21.83 18.68 -27.78
CA ARG A 212 22.25 18.09 -29.07
C ARG A 212 23.76 18.15 -29.31
N THR A 213 24.45 19.16 -28.79
CA THR A 213 25.92 19.26 -28.92
C THR A 213 26.67 18.36 -27.94
N ARG A 214 26.02 17.88 -26.87
CA ARG A 214 26.63 17.04 -25.82
C ARG A 214 25.72 15.89 -25.37
N PRO A 215 25.15 15.10 -26.30
CA PRO A 215 24.06 14.18 -25.98
C PRO A 215 24.44 13.14 -24.93
N LEU A 216 25.66 12.59 -25.03
CA LEU A 216 26.16 11.57 -24.10
C LEU A 216 26.34 12.13 -22.68
N ASP A 217 26.83 13.36 -22.53
CA ASP A 217 27.07 13.97 -21.23
C ASP A 217 25.73 14.31 -20.55
N VAL A 218 24.78 14.87 -21.31
CA VAL A 218 23.44 15.17 -20.82
C VAL A 218 22.71 13.91 -20.37
N LYS A 219 22.73 12.86 -21.20
CA LYS A 219 22.09 11.58 -20.89
C LYS A 219 22.67 10.96 -19.63
N LYS A 220 24.01 10.89 -19.53
CA LYS A 220 24.70 10.36 -18.35
C LYS A 220 24.40 11.17 -17.10
N PHE A 221 24.34 12.50 -17.22
CA PHE A 221 24.07 13.39 -16.11
C PHE A 221 22.67 13.12 -15.54
N TYR A 222 21.63 13.19 -16.37
CA TYR A 222 20.26 12.97 -15.91
C TYR A 222 20.00 11.53 -15.49
N SER A 223 20.56 10.53 -16.20
CA SER A 223 20.43 9.13 -15.78
C SER A 223 21.11 8.84 -14.45
N PHE A 224 22.25 9.48 -14.17
CA PHE A 224 22.93 9.35 -12.87
C PHE A 224 22.09 9.94 -11.75
N LEU A 225 21.51 11.12 -11.96
CA LEU A 225 20.66 11.78 -10.96
C LEU A 225 19.38 11.01 -10.71
N GLY A 226 18.69 10.63 -11.78
CA GLY A 226 17.47 9.82 -11.73
C GLY A 226 17.71 8.47 -11.06
N GLY A 227 18.77 7.76 -11.46
CA GLY A 227 19.15 6.49 -10.86
C GLY A 227 19.44 6.59 -9.36
N ARG A 228 20.08 7.68 -8.91
CA ARG A 228 20.30 7.92 -7.47
C ARG A 228 19.00 8.16 -6.72
N LEU A 229 18.05 8.87 -7.31
CA LEU A 229 16.74 9.09 -6.71
C LEU A 229 15.98 7.77 -6.61
N SER A 230 15.92 7.01 -7.70
CA SER A 230 15.26 5.70 -7.75
C SER A 230 15.84 4.71 -6.73
N GLN A 231 17.18 4.67 -6.58
CA GLN A 231 17.85 3.86 -5.55
C GLN A 231 17.51 4.33 -4.13
N THR A 232 17.51 5.64 -3.88
CA THR A 232 17.23 6.20 -2.55
C THR A 232 15.78 5.90 -2.14
N THR A 233 14.82 6.12 -3.04
CA THR A 233 13.41 5.79 -2.82
C THR A 233 13.24 4.30 -2.59
N SER A 234 13.89 3.46 -3.40
CA SER A 234 13.85 2.00 -3.22
C SER A 234 14.38 1.59 -1.85
N LEU A 235 15.54 2.11 -1.42
CA LEU A 235 16.11 1.82 -0.11
C LEU A 235 15.19 2.27 1.04
N GLN A 236 14.56 3.43 0.91
CA GLN A 236 13.62 3.95 1.90
C GLN A 236 12.38 3.07 2.01
N THR A 237 11.78 2.66 0.89
CA THR A 237 10.64 1.73 0.85
C THR A 237 10.99 0.39 1.48
N HIS A 238 12.16 -0.19 1.15
CA HIS A 238 12.61 -1.44 1.76
C HIS A 238 12.83 -1.28 3.27
N SER A 239 13.41 -0.17 3.72
CA SER A 239 13.62 0.11 5.13
C SER A 239 12.30 0.24 5.90
N GLN A 240 11.30 0.90 5.32
CA GLN A 240 9.96 1.03 5.91
C GLN A 240 9.24 -0.32 5.99
N ASN A 241 9.30 -1.13 4.92
CA ASN A 241 8.72 -2.47 4.90
C ASN A 241 9.35 -3.37 5.97
N LEU A 242 10.68 -3.32 6.13
CA LEU A 242 11.36 -4.07 7.19
C LEU A 242 10.96 -3.59 8.58
N ALA A 243 10.83 -2.28 8.80
CA ALA A 243 10.37 -1.74 10.07
C ALA A 243 8.94 -2.21 10.40
N GLN A 244 8.03 -2.22 9.43
CA GLN A 244 6.66 -2.71 9.60
C GLN A 244 6.64 -4.20 9.94
N ILE A 245 7.40 -5.03 9.22
CA ILE A 245 7.51 -6.47 9.51
C ILE A 245 8.04 -6.71 10.93
N CYS A 246 9.02 -5.92 11.37
CA CYS A 246 9.54 -5.99 12.74
C CYS A 246 8.46 -5.64 13.77
N GLU A 247 7.68 -4.57 13.57
CA GLU A 247 6.60 -4.19 14.47
C GLU A 247 5.50 -5.26 14.53
N ASP A 248 5.06 -5.79 13.38
CA ASP A 248 4.06 -6.84 13.31
C ASP A 248 4.51 -8.10 14.04
N ARG A 249 5.79 -8.48 13.87
CA ARG A 249 6.38 -9.63 14.59
C ARG A 249 6.49 -9.37 16.08
N LEU A 250 6.89 -8.18 16.51
CA LEU A 250 6.93 -7.81 17.92
C LEU A 250 5.54 -7.87 18.55
N GLN A 251 4.52 -7.38 17.84
CA GLN A 251 3.14 -7.47 18.31
C GLN A 251 2.66 -8.92 18.40
N HIS A 252 3.02 -9.76 17.42
CA HIS A 252 2.73 -11.20 17.48
C HIS A 252 3.39 -11.87 18.69
N ILE A 253 4.66 -11.57 18.98
CA ILE A 253 5.37 -12.09 20.15
C ILE A 253 4.66 -11.66 21.45
N ARG A 254 4.25 -10.39 21.58
CA ARG A 254 3.48 -9.92 22.75
C ARG A 254 2.16 -10.68 22.92
N ASN A 255 1.46 -10.96 21.82
CA ASN A 255 0.21 -11.73 21.86
C ASN A 255 0.45 -13.18 22.30
N LEU A 256 1.54 -13.81 21.85
CA LEU A 256 1.94 -15.15 22.30
C LEU A 256 2.30 -15.17 23.79
N GLN A 257 3.06 -14.19 24.28
CA GLN A 257 3.42 -14.07 25.70
C GLN A 257 2.19 -13.88 26.60
N THR A 258 1.21 -13.10 26.13
CA THR A 258 -0.07 -12.91 26.84
C THR A 258 -0.86 -14.22 26.90
N SER A 259 -0.89 -14.96 25.79
CA SER A 259 -1.56 -16.27 25.72
C SER A 259 -0.87 -17.30 26.62
N GLU A 260 0.46 -17.36 26.61
CA GLU A 260 1.26 -18.20 27.49
C GLU A 260 0.96 -17.91 28.96
N THR A 261 0.97 -16.63 29.35
CA THR A 261 0.63 -16.21 30.72
C THR A 261 -0.78 -16.67 31.12
N THR A 262 -1.75 -16.55 30.21
CA THR A 262 -3.13 -17.01 30.45
C THR A 262 -3.21 -18.53 30.60
N LEU A 263 -2.46 -19.28 29.79
CA LEU A 263 -2.40 -20.73 29.90
C LEU A 263 -1.75 -21.17 31.21
N ILE A 264 -0.67 -20.51 31.64
CA ILE A 264 -0.01 -20.76 32.92
C ILE A 264 -1.02 -20.57 34.07
N GLN A 265 -1.73 -19.44 34.10
CA GLN A 265 -2.78 -19.18 35.11
C GLN A 265 -3.86 -20.27 35.09
N ARG A 266 -4.28 -20.70 33.90
CA ARG A 266 -5.29 -21.76 33.78
C ARG A 266 -4.79 -23.12 34.28
N ILE A 267 -3.52 -23.44 34.05
CA ILE A 267 -2.90 -24.66 34.58
C ILE A 267 -2.88 -24.61 36.12
N GLU A 268 -2.50 -23.48 36.71
CA GLU A 268 -2.49 -23.29 38.18
C GLU A 268 -3.90 -23.43 38.78
N GLU A 269 -4.93 -22.87 38.13
CA GLU A 269 -6.33 -23.04 38.53
C GLU A 269 -6.76 -24.51 38.49
N LEU A 270 -6.42 -25.23 37.42
CA LEU A 270 -6.78 -26.63 37.24
C LEU A 270 -6.06 -27.53 38.24
N ASP A 271 -4.78 -27.27 38.52
CA ASP A 271 -4.01 -27.98 39.54
C ASP A 271 -4.64 -27.80 40.94
N THR A 272 -5.06 -26.58 41.27
CA THR A 272 -5.77 -26.29 42.53
C THR A 272 -7.09 -27.07 42.63
N LYS A 273 -7.87 -27.11 41.54
CA LYS A 273 -9.12 -27.88 41.49
C LYS A 273 -8.89 -29.38 41.57
N LEU A 274 -7.84 -29.89 40.92
CA LEU A 274 -7.48 -31.30 40.95
C LEU A 274 -7.15 -31.72 42.39
N LYS A 275 -6.28 -30.97 43.08
CA LYS A 275 -5.93 -31.22 44.49
C LYS A 275 -7.16 -31.21 45.41
N HIS A 276 -8.08 -30.28 45.19
CA HIS A 276 -9.33 -30.22 45.96
C HIS A 276 -10.22 -31.46 45.71
N ASN A 277 -10.36 -31.89 44.46
CA ASN A 277 -11.12 -33.08 44.11
C ASN A 277 -10.48 -34.36 44.66
N GLU A 278 -9.15 -34.46 44.63
CA GLU A 278 -8.42 -35.58 45.25
C GLU A 278 -8.67 -35.66 46.75
N TRP A 279 -8.67 -34.51 47.44
CA TRP A 279 -9.02 -34.43 48.85
C TRP A 279 -10.46 -34.89 49.14
N LEU A 280 -11.43 -34.39 48.36
CA LEU A 280 -12.84 -34.83 48.48
C LEU A 280 -13.01 -36.33 48.24
N LEU A 281 -12.27 -36.88 47.27
CA LEU A 281 -12.30 -38.31 46.99
C LEU A 281 -11.76 -39.12 48.17
N GLN A 282 -10.66 -38.68 48.78
CA GLN A 282 -10.11 -39.35 49.98
C GLN A 282 -11.11 -39.33 51.14
N GLU A 283 -11.78 -38.20 51.38
CA GLU A 283 -12.81 -38.07 52.42
C GLU A 283 -14.01 -38.99 52.15
N ALA A 284 -14.49 -39.04 50.90
CA ALA A 284 -15.59 -39.92 50.51
C ALA A 284 -15.22 -41.41 50.66
N VAL A 285 -13.99 -41.79 50.31
CA VAL A 285 -13.48 -43.16 50.50
C VAL A 285 -13.43 -43.51 51.98
N ALA A 286 -12.89 -42.64 52.83
CA ALA A 286 -12.83 -42.86 54.28
C ALA A 286 -14.24 -43.03 54.87
N ARG A 287 -15.19 -42.16 54.48
CA ARG A 287 -16.59 -42.26 54.92
C ARG A 287 -17.27 -43.55 54.48
N THR A 288 -16.96 -44.02 53.27
CA THR A 288 -17.49 -45.30 52.76
C THR A 288 -16.99 -46.47 53.59
N GLN A 289 -15.69 -46.48 53.95
CA GLN A 289 -15.11 -47.51 54.83
C GLN A 289 -15.73 -47.51 56.22
N GLU A 290 -15.98 -46.33 56.81
CA GLU A 290 -16.70 -46.21 58.09
C GLU A 290 -18.10 -46.82 58.01
N LEU A 291 -18.87 -46.46 56.98
CA LEU A 291 -20.23 -46.96 56.77
C LEU A 291 -20.24 -48.49 56.54
N GLU A 292 -19.25 -49.02 55.82
CA GLU A 292 -19.07 -50.47 55.65
C GLU A 292 -18.83 -51.18 56.99
N ALA A 293 -17.98 -50.61 57.85
CA ALA A 293 -17.73 -51.15 59.18
C ALA A 293 -18.98 -51.10 60.07
N GLU A 294 -19.71 -49.97 60.07
CA GLU A 294 -20.99 -49.83 60.79
C GLU A 294 -22.04 -50.83 60.31
N ASN A 295 -22.11 -51.05 58.99
CA ASN A 295 -23.02 -52.03 58.38
C ASN A 295 -22.66 -53.46 58.80
N GLN A 296 -21.37 -53.82 58.81
CA GLN A 296 -20.91 -55.14 59.28
C GLN A 296 -21.29 -55.38 60.75
N ILE A 297 -21.07 -54.39 61.62
CA ILE A 297 -21.45 -54.47 63.04
C ILE A 297 -22.97 -54.64 63.17
N SER A 298 -23.74 -53.87 62.41
CA SER A 298 -25.21 -53.94 62.42
C SER A 298 -25.72 -55.29 61.94
N GLN A 299 -25.13 -55.85 60.86
CA GLN A 299 -25.45 -57.18 60.37
C GLN A 299 -25.12 -58.27 61.40
N GLN A 300 -24.00 -58.15 62.10
CA GLN A 300 -23.64 -59.09 63.16
C GLN A 300 -24.66 -59.05 64.30
N ARG A 301 -25.06 -57.85 64.75
CA ARG A 301 -26.11 -57.70 65.77
C ARG A 301 -27.44 -58.30 65.35
N ILE A 302 -27.84 -58.11 64.09
CA ILE A 302 -29.07 -58.72 63.55
C ILE A 302 -28.96 -60.24 63.61
N ARG A 303 -27.84 -60.83 63.17
CA ARG A 303 -27.62 -62.29 63.25
C ARG A 303 -27.69 -62.81 64.68
N GLU A 304 -27.03 -62.13 65.63
CA GLU A 304 -27.07 -62.50 67.05
C GLU A 304 -28.50 -62.41 67.63
N GLN A 305 -29.29 -61.41 67.22
CA GLN A 305 -30.70 -61.29 67.60
C GLN A 305 -31.55 -62.40 66.98
N ASP A 306 -31.35 -62.72 65.70
CA ASP A 306 -32.07 -63.80 65.00
C ASP A 306 -31.76 -65.17 65.63
N GLU A 307 -30.50 -65.42 66.01
CA GLU A 307 -30.09 -66.63 66.73
C GLU A 307 -30.80 -66.73 68.09
N ARG A 308 -30.77 -65.65 68.89
CA ARG A 308 -31.51 -65.59 70.18
C ARG A 308 -33.00 -65.79 70.00
N LEU A 309 -33.60 -65.17 68.98
CA LEU A 309 -35.02 -65.32 68.69
C LEU A 309 -35.32 -66.78 68.32
N SER A 310 -34.48 -67.41 67.49
CA SER A 310 -34.58 -68.82 67.13
C SER A 310 -34.47 -69.75 68.35
N GLU A 311 -33.55 -69.48 69.27
CA GLU A 311 -33.43 -70.21 70.55
C GLU A 311 -34.70 -70.09 71.39
N ILE A 312 -35.25 -68.88 71.53
CA ILE A 312 -36.51 -68.63 72.26
C ILE A 312 -37.67 -69.38 71.58
N LEU A 313 -37.81 -69.24 70.26
CA LEU A 313 -38.84 -69.92 69.46
C LEU A 313 -38.74 -71.45 69.56
N ASN A 314 -37.54 -71.99 69.70
CA ASN A 314 -37.29 -73.42 69.81
C ASN A 314 -37.33 -73.98 71.23
N SER A 315 -37.37 -73.11 72.25
CA SER A 315 -37.40 -73.51 73.66
C SER A 315 -38.68 -74.26 74.06
N THR A 316 -38.55 -75.15 75.04
CA THR A 316 -39.64 -75.97 75.56
C THR A 316 -40.77 -75.13 76.16
N LEU A 317 -40.42 -74.02 76.82
CA LEU A 317 -41.37 -73.10 77.46
C LEU A 317 -42.19 -72.29 76.44
N TRP A 318 -41.56 -71.86 75.34
CA TRP A 318 -42.28 -71.24 74.22
C TRP A 318 -43.22 -72.27 73.59
N LYS A 319 -42.74 -73.46 73.22
CA LYS A 319 -43.58 -74.52 72.63
C LYS A 319 -44.76 -74.92 73.54
N ALA A 320 -44.58 -75.00 74.85
CA ALA A 320 -45.62 -75.35 75.82
C ALA A 320 -46.73 -74.27 75.98
N THR A 321 -46.42 -72.99 75.76
CA THR A 321 -47.38 -71.87 75.89
C THR A 321 -48.15 -71.55 74.59
N HIS A 322 -47.96 -72.34 73.53
CA HIS A 322 -48.55 -72.09 72.21
C HIS A 322 -50.09 -71.94 72.23
N LEU A 323 -50.78 -72.75 73.05
CA LEU A 323 -52.25 -72.68 73.20
C LEU A 323 -52.72 -71.37 73.84
N LEU A 324 -51.96 -70.80 74.78
CA LEU A 324 -52.30 -69.53 75.44
C LEU A 324 -52.06 -68.32 74.51
N ARG A 325 -51.06 -68.40 73.63
CA ARG A 325 -50.69 -67.31 72.70
C ARG A 325 -51.60 -67.23 71.47
N LYS A 326 -52.15 -68.37 71.01
CA LYS A 326 -53.08 -68.40 69.86
C LYS A 326 -54.43 -67.73 70.11
N TYR A 327 -54.83 -67.55 71.37
CA TYR A 327 -56.12 -66.94 71.75
C TYR A 327 -55.97 -65.57 72.43
N GLY A 328 -54.74 -65.07 72.59
CA GLY A 328 -54.42 -63.82 73.27
C GLY A 328 -53.51 -62.94 72.43
N ARG A 329 -54.06 -62.39 71.33
CA ARG A 329 -53.47 -61.41 70.40
C ARG A 329 -52.14 -61.79 69.74
#